data_AF-A0A0G4E4S8-F1
#
_entry.id   AF-A0A0G4E4S8-F1
#
_cell.length_a   1.000
_cell.length_b   1.000
_cell.length_c   1.000
_cell.angle_alpha   90.00
_cell.angle_beta   90.00
_cell.angle_gamma   90.00
#
_symmetry.space_group_name_H-M   'P 1'
#
loop_
_entity.id
_entity.type
_entity.pdbx_description
1 polymer ?
#
loop_
_entity_poly.entity_id
_entity_poly.type
_entity_poly.pdbx_seq_one_letter_code
_entity_poly.pdbx_strand_id
1 'polypeptide(L)'
;MNIFEEPVSLKGFQLVKAFAARLIHLPDEQQLQQKSFDIWSAPLAETGASEAQMELVGDWFASHHQTGPSLGYIIHAAKELQLRGSLPPHRLAGQIERDAMAILLAAQQLGLSADDSAQAIMLAGTLAHLSLYRRKHPNVDRGYLRLEVEGIARMADYTADEILDEIAGGKGDLKALGVYLFNHSADAHQVDT
;
A
#
# COMPACT_ATOMS: atom_id res chain seq x y z
N MET A 1 -10.37 -34.06 12.34
CA MET A 1 -9.15 -33.30 12.67
C MET A 1 -9.22 -32.01 11.88
N ASN A 2 -9.34 -30.88 12.55
CA ASN A 2 -9.58 -29.57 11.92
C ASN A 2 -8.27 -29.06 11.34
N ILE A 3 -8.21 -28.84 10.03
CA ILE A 3 -7.01 -28.39 9.28
C ILE A 3 -6.74 -26.88 9.43
N PHE A 4 -7.49 -26.18 10.29
CA PHE A 4 -7.44 -24.73 10.49
C PHE A 4 -6.85 -24.28 11.83
N GLU A 5 -6.31 -25.21 12.63
CA GLU A 5 -5.64 -24.88 13.89
C GLU A 5 -4.16 -25.23 13.79
N GLU A 6 -3.45 -24.57 12.87
CA GLU A 6 -2.00 -24.43 13.09
C GLU A 6 -1.81 -23.61 14.38
N PRO A 7 -0.98 -24.08 15.33
CA PRO A 7 -0.78 -23.37 16.57
C PRO A 7 -0.19 -21.98 16.29
N VAL A 8 -0.83 -20.94 16.85
CA VAL A 8 -0.35 -19.56 16.75
C VAL A 8 1.10 -19.51 17.20
N SER A 9 2.00 -19.06 16.32
CA SER A 9 3.41 -18.89 16.64
C SER A 9 3.54 -17.90 17.79
N LEU A 10 4.04 -18.35 18.96
CA LEU A 10 4.25 -17.47 20.12
C LEU A 10 5.16 -16.30 19.75
N LYS A 11 6.22 -16.58 18.98
CA LYS A 11 7.15 -15.59 18.44
C LYS A 11 6.41 -14.60 17.53
N GLY A 12 5.63 -15.10 16.57
CA GLY A 12 4.86 -14.26 15.66
C GLY A 12 3.90 -13.33 16.40
N PHE A 13 3.23 -13.84 17.42
CA PHE A 13 2.30 -13.07 18.24
C PHE A 13 2.99 -11.96 19.04
N GLN A 14 4.21 -12.20 19.53
CA GLN A 14 5.05 -11.17 20.16
C GLN A 14 5.42 -10.06 19.18
N LEU A 15 5.78 -10.42 17.93
CA LEU A 15 6.08 -9.46 16.87
C LEU A 15 4.87 -8.57 16.55
N VAL A 16 3.68 -9.16 16.45
CA VAL A 16 2.44 -8.40 16.24
C VAL A 16 2.19 -7.44 17.39
N LYS A 17 2.36 -7.89 18.63
CA LYS A 17 2.18 -7.05 19.82
C LYS A 17 3.15 -5.87 19.86
N ALA A 18 4.43 -6.11 19.56
CA ALA A 18 5.45 -5.07 19.52
C ALA A 18 5.09 -3.99 18.50
N PHE A 19 4.68 -4.39 17.30
CA PHE A 19 4.19 -3.47 16.27
C PHE A 19 2.94 -2.70 16.71
N ALA A 20 1.90 -3.42 17.15
CA ALA A 20 0.61 -2.82 17.50
C ALA A 20 0.71 -1.85 18.68
N ALA A 21 1.61 -2.11 19.64
CA ALA A 21 1.86 -1.22 20.77
C ALA A 21 2.33 0.17 20.34
N ARG A 22 3.01 0.28 19.19
CA ARG A 22 3.44 1.58 18.64
C ARG A 22 2.30 2.37 18.03
N LEU A 23 1.19 1.71 17.66
CA LEU A 23 0.05 2.36 17.01
C LEU A 23 -1.07 2.76 18.00
N ILE A 24 -1.00 2.35 19.27
CA ILE A 24 -2.10 2.52 20.24
C ILE A 24 -2.53 3.97 20.50
N HIS A 25 -1.67 4.93 20.15
CA HIS A 25 -1.94 6.36 20.32
C HIS A 25 -2.65 7.00 19.11
N LEU A 26 -2.79 6.25 18.01
CA LEU A 26 -3.46 6.69 16.79
C LEU A 26 -4.99 6.47 16.91
N PRO A 27 -5.80 7.11 16.04
CA PRO A 27 -7.23 6.80 15.93
C PRO A 27 -7.51 5.31 15.67
N ASP A 28 -8.67 4.81 16.11
CA ASP A 28 -9.02 3.38 16.04
C ASP A 28 -8.95 2.78 14.62
N GLU A 29 -9.24 3.59 13.59
CA GLU A 29 -9.12 3.19 12.18
C GLU A 29 -7.67 2.96 11.70
N GLN A 30 -6.69 3.57 12.37
CA GLN A 30 -5.26 3.45 12.07
C GLN A 30 -4.58 2.37 12.94
N GLN A 31 -5.28 1.87 13.97
CA GLN A 31 -4.77 0.82 14.84
C GLN A 31 -4.92 -0.57 14.21
N LEU A 32 -4.00 -1.48 14.59
CA LEU A 32 -4.17 -2.89 14.28
C LEU A 32 -5.24 -3.50 15.19
N GLN A 33 -6.37 -3.89 14.60
CA GLN A 33 -7.47 -4.54 15.29
C GLN A 33 -7.03 -5.88 15.92
N GLN A 34 -7.44 -6.16 17.15
CA GLN A 34 -7.01 -7.35 17.90
C GLN A 34 -7.33 -8.67 17.19
N LYS A 35 -8.45 -8.72 16.46
CA LYS A 35 -8.84 -9.86 15.61
C LYS A 35 -7.81 -10.22 14.53
N SER A 36 -6.93 -9.29 14.17
CA SER A 36 -5.89 -9.50 13.16
C SER A 36 -4.64 -10.19 13.74
N PHE A 37 -4.51 -10.28 15.07
CA PHE A 37 -3.24 -10.70 15.68
C PHE A 37 -2.86 -12.13 15.35
N ASP A 38 -3.83 -13.04 15.40
CA ASP A 38 -3.60 -14.45 15.10
C ASP A 38 -3.26 -14.64 13.61
N ILE A 39 -3.95 -13.91 12.73
CA ILE A 39 -3.75 -13.95 11.28
C ILE A 39 -2.36 -13.42 10.90
N TRP A 40 -1.87 -12.40 11.60
CA TRP A 40 -0.59 -11.76 11.29
C TRP A 40 0.60 -12.50 11.90
N SER A 41 0.36 -13.35 12.90
CA SER A 41 1.41 -14.03 13.66
C SER A 41 2.36 -14.87 12.79
N ALA A 42 1.82 -15.83 12.04
CA ALA A 42 2.66 -16.71 11.22
C ALA A 42 3.42 -15.94 10.12
N PRO A 43 2.78 -15.08 9.30
CA PRO A 43 3.48 -14.34 8.25
C PRO A 43 4.55 -13.38 8.79
N LEU A 44 4.35 -12.76 9.96
CA LEU A 44 5.38 -11.93 10.57
C LEU A 44 6.53 -12.77 11.14
N ALA A 45 6.27 -13.95 11.71
CA ALA A 45 7.32 -14.84 12.18
C ALA A 45 8.27 -15.27 11.04
N GLU A 46 7.74 -15.48 9.84
CA GLU A 46 8.49 -15.86 8.63
C GLU A 46 9.41 -14.75 8.12
N THR A 47 9.17 -13.49 8.49
CA THR A 47 10.11 -12.41 8.17
C THR A 47 11.44 -12.57 8.89
N GLY A 48 11.47 -13.30 10.01
CA GLY A 48 12.65 -13.40 10.88
C GLY A 48 12.92 -12.16 11.74
N ALA A 49 12.04 -11.15 11.71
CA ALA A 49 12.23 -9.91 12.44
C ALA A 49 12.29 -10.12 13.96
N SER A 50 12.96 -9.21 14.67
CA SER A 50 12.93 -9.11 16.12
C SER A 50 11.83 -8.16 16.61
N GLU A 51 11.48 -8.22 17.89
CA GLU A 51 10.50 -7.30 18.49
C GLU A 51 10.95 -5.85 18.35
N ALA A 52 12.23 -5.55 18.62
CA ALA A 52 12.80 -4.22 18.45
C ALA A 52 12.70 -3.72 16.99
N GLN A 53 12.87 -4.60 16.00
CA GLN A 53 12.66 -4.23 14.60
C GLN A 53 11.19 -3.93 14.31
N MET A 54 10.26 -4.65 14.91
CA MET A 54 8.83 -4.39 14.74
C MET A 54 8.37 -3.10 15.45
N GLU A 55 9.02 -2.71 16.54
CA GLU A 55 8.83 -1.39 17.14
C GLU A 55 9.28 -0.29 16.18
N LEU A 56 10.45 -0.43 15.55
CA LEU A 56 10.93 0.52 14.55
C LEU A 56 9.99 0.60 13.33
N VAL A 57 9.47 -0.55 12.86
CA VAL A 57 8.48 -0.58 11.78
C VAL A 57 7.18 0.11 12.21
N GLY A 58 6.75 -0.07 13.46
CA GLY A 58 5.56 0.58 14.01
C GLY A 58 5.70 2.10 14.08
N ASP A 59 6.82 2.60 14.59
CA ASP A 59 7.12 4.04 14.63
C ASP A 59 7.23 4.65 13.24
N TRP A 60 7.92 3.95 12.34
CA TRP A 60 8.00 4.36 10.96
C TRP A 60 6.62 4.40 10.30
N PHE A 61 5.79 3.37 10.46
CA PHE A 61 4.45 3.32 9.89
C PHE A 61 3.58 4.50 10.38
N ALA A 62 3.55 4.74 11.70
CA ALA A 62 2.78 5.81 12.32
C ALA A 62 3.17 7.22 11.84
N SER A 63 4.42 7.40 11.40
CA SER A 63 4.90 8.69 10.89
C SER A 63 4.60 8.95 9.40
N HIS A 64 4.21 7.93 8.63
CA HIS A 64 4.06 8.02 7.18
C HIS A 64 2.65 7.65 6.66
N HIS A 65 1.80 7.03 7.47
CA HIS A 65 0.50 6.53 7.03
C HIS A 65 -0.62 7.08 7.90
N GLN A 66 -1.72 7.46 7.25
CA GLN A 66 -2.99 7.89 7.83
C GLN A 66 -4.06 6.79 7.75
N THR A 67 -3.70 5.65 7.16
CA THR A 67 -4.56 4.47 6.99
C THR A 67 -4.20 3.33 7.93
N GLY A 68 -5.14 2.40 8.14
CA GLY A 68 -4.90 1.18 8.90
C GLY A 68 -3.83 0.29 8.25
N PRO A 69 -2.99 -0.40 9.04
CA PRO A 69 -1.87 -1.16 8.52
C PRO A 69 -2.33 -2.38 7.73
N SER A 70 -1.66 -2.66 6.62
CA SER A 70 -1.87 -3.86 5.82
C SER A 70 -0.73 -4.86 5.99
N LEU A 71 -1.06 -6.14 6.15
CA LEU A 71 -0.08 -7.17 6.48
C LEU A 71 1.04 -7.26 5.43
N GLY A 72 0.69 -7.25 4.15
CA GLY A 72 1.67 -7.33 3.06
C GLY A 72 2.67 -6.17 3.08
N TYR A 73 2.21 -4.98 3.44
CA TYR A 73 3.05 -3.79 3.55
C TYR A 73 4.00 -3.87 4.74
N ILE A 74 3.50 -4.30 5.90
CA ILE A 74 4.32 -4.46 7.11
C ILE A 74 5.36 -5.57 6.93
N ILE A 75 5.02 -6.68 6.25
CA ILE A 75 5.98 -7.71 5.87
C ILE A 75 7.08 -7.14 4.98
N HIS A 76 6.71 -6.32 3.99
CA HIS A 76 7.67 -5.67 3.10
C HIS A 76 8.61 -4.74 3.88
N ALA A 77 8.08 -3.89 4.75
CA ALA A 77 8.88 -3.00 5.60
C ALA A 77 9.81 -3.77 6.54
N ALA A 78 9.34 -4.83 7.19
CA ALA A 78 10.17 -5.66 8.06
C ALA A 78 11.34 -6.31 7.30
N LYS A 79 11.09 -6.83 6.10
CA LYS A 79 12.13 -7.40 5.23
C LYS A 79 13.13 -6.34 4.74
N GLU A 80 12.65 -5.15 4.38
CA GLU A 80 13.51 -4.05 3.96
C GLU A 80 14.43 -3.59 5.09
N LEU A 81 13.88 -3.45 6.30
CA LEU A 81 14.65 -3.13 7.51
C LEU A 81 15.71 -4.18 7.81
N GLN A 82 15.40 -5.46 7.67
CA GLN A 82 16.40 -6.52 7.84
C GLN A 82 17.50 -6.48 6.79
N LEU A 83 17.13 -6.30 5.52
CA LEU A 83 18.06 -6.32 4.41
C LEU A 83 19.03 -5.14 4.46
N ARG A 84 18.54 -3.96 4.85
CA ARG A 84 19.30 -2.70 4.78
C ARG A 84 19.79 -2.18 6.13
N GLY A 85 19.24 -2.69 7.23
CA GLY A 85 19.50 -2.19 8.58
C GLY A 85 18.74 -0.91 8.95
N SER A 86 18.01 -0.29 8.02
CA SER A 86 17.22 0.92 8.25
C SER A 86 16.04 1.04 7.29
N LEU A 87 14.98 1.72 7.71
CA LEU A 87 13.87 2.13 6.85
C LEU A 87 14.14 3.53 6.24
N PRO A 88 13.64 3.80 5.02
CA PRO A 88 13.77 5.13 4.43
C PRO A 88 12.94 6.19 5.17
N PRO A 89 13.27 7.48 5.02
CA PRO A 89 12.54 8.60 5.64
C PRO A 89 11.26 8.98 4.87
N HIS A 90 10.69 8.02 4.14
CA HIS A 90 9.49 8.14 3.31
C HIS A 90 8.82 6.76 3.25
N ARG A 91 7.57 6.69 2.79
CA ARG A 91 6.85 5.42 2.67
C ARG A 91 7.44 4.56 1.55
N LEU A 92 7.49 3.25 1.76
CA LEU A 92 7.86 2.32 0.68
C LEU A 92 6.73 2.27 -0.35
N ALA A 93 7.06 2.31 -1.63
CA ALA A 93 6.04 2.05 -2.64
C ALA A 93 5.58 0.59 -2.58
N GLY A 94 4.27 0.37 -2.69
CA GLY A 94 3.70 -0.96 -2.90
C GLY A 94 3.93 -1.45 -4.33
N GLN A 95 3.75 -2.76 -4.57
CA GLN A 95 3.85 -3.28 -5.95
C GLN A 95 2.75 -2.72 -6.85
N ILE A 96 1.51 -2.63 -6.35
CA ILE A 96 0.37 -2.07 -7.10
C ILE A 96 0.65 -0.61 -7.49
N GLU A 97 1.25 0.17 -6.58
CA GLU A 97 1.59 1.57 -6.85
C GLU A 97 2.70 1.69 -7.90
N ARG A 98 3.72 0.84 -7.84
CA ARG A 98 4.76 0.75 -8.87
C ARG A 98 4.19 0.35 -10.23
N ASP A 99 3.27 -0.61 -10.26
CA ASP A 99 2.61 -1.05 -11.48
C ASP A 99 1.72 0.08 -12.05
N ALA A 100 0.98 0.79 -11.18
CA ALA A 100 0.20 1.95 -11.57
C ALA A 100 1.09 3.05 -12.18
N MET A 101 2.24 3.34 -11.56
CA MET A 101 3.24 4.24 -12.11
C MET A 101 3.73 3.79 -13.49
N ALA A 102 4.08 2.51 -13.65
CA ALA A 102 4.53 1.99 -14.93
C ALA A 102 3.47 2.11 -16.03
N ILE A 103 2.20 1.88 -15.70
CA ILE A 103 1.07 2.03 -16.62
C ILE A 103 0.90 3.49 -17.04
N LEU A 104 0.95 4.44 -16.10
CA LEU A 104 0.83 5.87 -16.40
C LEU A 104 1.97 6.36 -17.30
N LEU A 105 3.21 5.94 -17.02
CA LEU A 105 4.37 6.25 -17.85
C LEU A 105 4.22 5.67 -19.26
N ALA A 106 3.73 4.44 -19.39
CA ALA A 106 3.50 3.81 -20.69
C ALA A 106 2.43 4.56 -21.50
N ALA A 107 1.31 4.93 -20.88
CA ALA A 107 0.26 5.73 -21.53
C ALA A 107 0.81 7.07 -22.05
N GLN A 108 1.64 7.75 -21.27
CA GLN A 108 2.27 8.99 -21.69
C GLN A 108 3.26 8.80 -22.85
N GLN A 109 4.08 7.75 -22.80
CA GLN A 109 5.02 7.42 -23.89
C GLN A 109 4.29 7.14 -25.22
N LEU A 110 3.04 6.68 -25.14
CA LEU A 110 2.16 6.50 -26.30
C LEU A 110 1.47 7.79 -26.76
N GLY A 111 1.73 8.93 -26.11
CA GLY A 111 1.14 10.22 -26.43
C GLY A 111 -0.34 10.34 -26.03
N LEU A 112 -0.81 9.53 -25.08
CA LEU A 112 -2.18 9.59 -24.60
C LEU A 112 -2.36 10.74 -23.60
N SER A 113 -3.54 11.37 -23.64
CA SER A 113 -3.96 12.36 -22.64
C SER A 113 -3.97 11.73 -21.25
N ALA A 114 -3.41 12.41 -20.25
CA ALA A 114 -3.38 11.92 -18.87
C ALA A 114 -4.80 11.74 -18.31
N ASP A 115 -5.69 12.70 -18.55
CA ASP A 115 -7.06 12.69 -18.07
C ASP A 115 -7.87 11.54 -18.69
N ASP A 116 -7.77 11.37 -20.01
CA ASP A 116 -8.45 10.28 -20.72
C ASP A 116 -7.86 8.92 -20.32
N SER A 117 -6.55 8.86 -20.12
CA SER A 117 -5.85 7.64 -19.67
C SER A 117 -6.30 7.24 -18.26
N ALA A 118 -6.46 8.19 -17.34
CA ALA A 118 -6.94 7.90 -15.99
C ALA A 118 -8.35 7.28 -16.02
N GLN A 119 -9.28 7.86 -16.79
CA GLN A 119 -10.62 7.30 -16.97
C GLN A 119 -10.59 5.92 -17.63
N ALA A 120 -9.78 5.77 -18.68
CA ALA A 120 -9.63 4.51 -19.40
C ALA A 120 -9.05 3.40 -18.50
N ILE A 121 -8.07 3.71 -17.65
CA ILE A 121 -7.47 2.77 -16.69
C ILE A 121 -8.50 2.33 -15.65
N MET A 122 -9.29 3.27 -15.09
CA MET A 122 -10.37 2.93 -14.16
C MET A 122 -11.41 2.00 -14.81
N LEU A 123 -11.81 2.30 -16.05
CA LEU A 123 -12.74 1.45 -16.79
C LEU A 123 -12.15 0.07 -17.09
N ALA A 124 -10.90 0.02 -17.54
CA ALA A 124 -10.19 -1.23 -17.85
C ALA A 124 -10.04 -2.13 -16.62
N GLY A 125 -9.63 -1.55 -15.48
CA GLY A 125 -9.53 -2.26 -14.21
C GLY A 125 -10.89 -2.82 -13.76
N THR A 126 -11.95 -2.01 -13.89
CA THR A 126 -13.32 -2.44 -13.58
C THR A 126 -13.76 -3.60 -14.47
N LEU A 127 -13.53 -3.52 -15.79
CA LEU A 127 -13.87 -4.59 -16.73
C LEU A 127 -13.08 -5.87 -16.44
N ALA A 128 -11.78 -5.77 -16.19
CA ALA A 128 -10.92 -6.89 -15.85
C ALA A 128 -11.39 -7.59 -14.55
N HIS A 129 -11.66 -6.81 -13.51
CA HIS A 129 -12.16 -7.31 -12.24
C HIS A 129 -13.50 -8.04 -12.42
N LEU A 130 -14.48 -7.37 -13.05
CA LEU A 130 -15.82 -7.94 -13.20
C LEU A 130 -15.87 -9.14 -14.14
N SER A 131 -15.08 -9.14 -15.21
CA SER A 131 -14.97 -10.30 -16.11
C SER A 131 -14.37 -11.51 -15.40
N LEU A 132 -13.39 -11.31 -14.52
CA LEU A 132 -12.81 -12.38 -13.69
C LEU A 132 -13.87 -12.99 -12.78
N TYR A 133 -14.65 -12.17 -12.07
CA TYR A 133 -15.71 -12.65 -11.18
C TYR A 133 -16.80 -13.37 -11.95
N ARG A 134 -17.27 -12.85 -13.09
CA ARG A 134 -18.25 -13.55 -13.92
C ARG A 134 -17.79 -14.93 -14.37
N ARG A 135 -16.50 -15.11 -14.67
CA ARG A 135 -15.94 -16.41 -15.08
C ARG A 135 -15.77 -17.37 -13.91
N LYS A 136 -15.26 -16.89 -12.77
CA LYS A 136 -14.93 -17.76 -11.61
C LYS A 136 -16.11 -18.01 -10.68
N HIS A 137 -17.02 -17.05 -10.58
CA HIS A 137 -18.12 -17.03 -9.63
C HIS A 137 -19.40 -16.48 -10.32
N PRO A 138 -19.95 -17.20 -11.31
CA PRO A 138 -21.05 -16.69 -12.15
C PRO A 138 -22.34 -16.37 -11.37
N ASN A 139 -22.51 -16.93 -10.18
CA ASN A 139 -23.70 -16.76 -9.35
C ASN A 139 -23.55 -15.66 -8.29
N VAL A 140 -22.42 -14.94 -8.25
CA VAL A 140 -22.23 -13.83 -7.30
C VAL A 140 -23.10 -12.66 -7.70
N ASP A 141 -23.79 -12.09 -6.71
CA ASP A 141 -24.69 -10.97 -6.90
C ASP A 141 -23.97 -9.73 -7.47
N ARG A 142 -24.64 -9.04 -8.38
CA ARG A 142 -24.09 -7.86 -9.05
C ARG A 142 -23.91 -6.69 -8.07
N GLY A 143 -24.76 -6.58 -7.05
CA GLY A 143 -24.64 -5.60 -5.98
C GLY A 143 -23.39 -5.84 -5.15
N TYR A 144 -23.09 -7.08 -4.79
CA TYR A 144 -21.83 -7.44 -4.12
C TYR A 144 -20.60 -7.02 -4.95
N LEU A 145 -20.56 -7.34 -6.24
CA LEU A 145 -19.43 -6.94 -7.11
C LEU A 145 -19.29 -5.42 -7.26
N ARG A 146 -20.39 -4.68 -7.16
CA ARG A 146 -20.35 -3.21 -7.18
C ARG A 146 -19.71 -2.67 -5.90
N LEU A 147 -20.06 -3.22 -4.75
CA LEU A 147 -19.45 -2.84 -3.47
C LEU A 147 -17.94 -3.10 -3.43
N GLU A 148 -17.46 -4.17 -4.08
CA GLU A 148 -16.01 -4.44 -4.20
C GLU A 148 -15.29 -3.35 -5.01
N VAL A 149 -15.84 -2.95 -6.16
CA VAL A 149 -15.27 -1.87 -6.99
C VAL A 149 -15.28 -0.54 -6.24
N GLU A 150 -16.39 -0.22 -5.56
CA GLU A 150 -16.48 0.98 -4.71
C GLU A 150 -15.51 0.92 -3.52
N GLY A 151 -15.24 -0.29 -3.00
CA GLY A 151 -14.22 -0.53 -1.98
C GLY A 151 -12.82 -0.19 -2.47
N ILE A 152 -12.45 -0.65 -3.68
CA ILE A 152 -11.15 -0.34 -4.29
C ILE A 152 -11.00 1.16 -4.51
N ALA A 153 -12.03 1.84 -5.02
CA ALA A 153 -11.99 3.29 -5.25
C ALA A 153 -11.76 4.06 -3.94
N ARG A 154 -12.46 3.69 -2.86
CA ARG A 154 -12.27 4.30 -1.53
C ARG A 154 -10.87 4.03 -0.96
N MET A 155 -10.35 2.82 -1.14
CA MET A 155 -8.98 2.52 -0.68
C MET A 155 -7.94 3.34 -1.45
N ALA A 156 -8.11 3.49 -2.76
CA ALA A 156 -7.20 4.30 -3.58
C ALA A 156 -7.23 5.78 -3.15
N ASP A 157 -8.42 6.31 -2.85
CA ASP A 157 -8.62 7.67 -2.33
C ASP A 157 -7.86 7.90 -1.02
N TYR A 158 -7.98 6.99 -0.04
CA TYR A 158 -7.29 7.15 1.24
C TYR A 158 -5.76 7.15 1.13
N THR A 159 -5.21 6.35 0.23
CA THR A 159 -3.76 6.32 0.03
C THR A 159 -3.29 7.49 -0.84
N ALA A 160 -4.14 8.03 -1.73
CA ALA A 160 -3.75 9.05 -2.70
C ALA A 160 -3.14 10.29 -2.05
N ASP A 161 -3.72 10.81 -0.96
CA ASP A 161 -3.20 11.98 -0.26
C ASP A 161 -1.77 11.75 0.26
N GLU A 162 -1.53 10.59 0.89
CA GLU A 162 -0.19 10.18 1.36
C GLU A 162 0.83 10.15 0.21
N ILE A 163 0.43 9.63 -0.96
CA ILE A 163 1.30 9.56 -2.14
C ILE A 163 1.57 10.96 -2.70
N LEU A 164 0.52 11.77 -2.85
CA LEU A 164 0.60 13.08 -3.50
C LEU A 164 1.40 14.07 -2.67
N ASP A 165 1.23 14.07 -1.35
CA ASP A 165 1.99 14.92 -0.43
C ASP A 165 3.50 14.63 -0.48
N GLU A 166 3.90 13.35 -0.49
CA GLU A 166 5.31 12.98 -0.62
C GLU A 166 5.89 13.41 -1.98
N ILE A 167 5.15 13.17 -3.06
CA ILE A 167 5.58 13.54 -4.41
C ILE A 167 5.72 15.06 -4.53
N ALA A 168 4.75 15.83 -4.03
CA ALA A 168 4.80 17.30 -4.04
C ALA A 168 6.00 17.83 -3.22
N GLY A 169 6.36 17.14 -2.14
CA GLY A 169 7.57 17.41 -1.35
C GLY A 169 8.89 16.96 -2.00
N GLY A 170 8.86 16.34 -3.19
CA GLY A 170 10.03 15.83 -3.90
C GLY A 170 10.66 14.58 -3.25
N LYS A 171 9.90 13.86 -2.43
CA LYS A 171 10.33 12.69 -1.65
C LYS A 171 9.53 11.44 -2.08
N GLY A 172 9.92 10.28 -1.58
CA GLY A 172 9.21 9.03 -1.88
C GLY A 172 9.77 8.26 -3.07
N ASP A 173 9.45 6.97 -3.11
CA ASP A 173 9.82 6.07 -4.20
C ASP A 173 9.12 6.44 -5.52
N LEU A 174 7.98 7.14 -5.44
CA LEU A 174 7.16 7.54 -6.58
C LEU A 174 7.38 9.00 -7.03
N LYS A 175 8.37 9.71 -6.46
CA LYS A 175 8.62 11.15 -6.73
C LYS A 175 8.74 11.52 -8.20
N ALA A 176 9.20 10.60 -9.05
CA ALA A 176 9.31 10.82 -10.49
C ALA A 176 7.95 11.10 -11.16
N LEU A 177 6.84 10.75 -10.50
CA LEU A 177 5.49 11.09 -10.94
C LEU A 177 5.15 12.57 -10.80
N GLY A 178 5.88 13.36 -10.02
CA GLY A 178 5.54 14.76 -9.76
C GLY A 178 5.51 15.62 -11.01
N VAL A 179 6.41 15.36 -11.96
CA VAL A 179 6.43 16.01 -13.27
C VAL A 179 5.13 15.77 -14.04
N TYR A 180 4.58 14.56 -13.93
CA TYR A 180 3.39 14.13 -14.68
C TYR A 180 2.09 14.52 -13.99
N LEU A 181 2.01 14.38 -12.67
CA LEU A 181 0.78 14.60 -11.91
C LEU A 181 0.53 16.09 -11.63
N PHE A 182 1.59 16.87 -11.44
CA PHE A 182 1.48 18.29 -11.08
C PHE A 182 1.86 19.22 -12.23
N ASN A 183 2.09 18.68 -13.43
CA ASN A 183 2.63 19.43 -14.57
C ASN A 183 3.84 20.28 -14.15
N HIS A 184 4.72 19.73 -13.30
CA HIS A 184 6.02 20.36 -13.08
C HIS A 184 6.83 20.16 -14.37
N SER A 185 6.58 21.01 -15.37
CA SER A 185 7.56 21.27 -16.41
C SER A 185 8.93 21.44 -15.75
N ALA A 186 9.98 21.04 -16.47
CA ALA A 186 11.36 21.25 -16.09
C ALA A 186 11.73 22.76 -16.07
N ASP A 187 10.95 23.59 -15.38
CA ASP A 187 11.12 25.03 -15.21
C ASP A 187 12.11 25.35 -14.08
N ALA A 188 13.15 24.53 -13.93
CA ALA A 188 14.30 24.77 -13.05
C ALA A 188 15.65 24.70 -13.78
N HIS A 189 15.64 24.72 -15.12
CA HIS A 189 16.84 24.96 -15.93
C HIS A 189 16.62 26.11 -16.92
N GLN A 190 16.23 27.28 -16.40
CA GLN A 190 16.74 28.53 -16.94
C GLN A 190 17.64 29.15 -15.86
N VAL A 191 18.91 28.75 -15.88
CA VAL A 191 19.98 29.50 -15.23
C VAL A 191 20.15 30.78 -16.04
N ASP A 192 20.05 31.91 -15.35
CA ASP A 192 20.29 33.26 -15.85
C ASP A 192 21.52 33.31 -16.78
N THR A 193 21.32 33.89 -17.98
CA THR A 193 22.39 34.50 -18.78
C THR A 193 22.69 35.91 -18.29
#